data_AF-A0A7T5JMV1-F1
#
_entry.id   AF-A0A7T5JMV1-F1
#
_cell.length_a   1.000
_cell.length_b   1.000
_cell.length_c   1.000
_cell.angle_alpha   90.00
_cell.angle_beta   90.00
_cell.angle_gamma   90.00
#
_symmetry.space_group_name_H-M   'P 1'
#
loop_
_entity.id
_entity.type
_entity.pdbx_description
1 polymer ?
#
loop_
_entity_poly.entity_id
_entity_poly.type
_entity_poly.pdbx_seq_one_letter_code
_entity_poly.pdbx_strand_id
1 'polypeptide(L)'
;MREQNEHLKQAYDFDLLESVQIDSEAMNEMASQAAVFMSEMGRALKAGVKHTDEHVFDAIRSHLAFLNQQGHSLSAADFALQTRFFLEDDFHLRMLEGQQTGLAYYLAAAADAYASS
;
A
#
# COMPACT_ATOMS: atom_id res chain seq x y z
N MET A 1 -20.60 13.21 -12.38
CA MET A 1 -19.37 12.46 -12.05
C MET A 1 -18.59 13.17 -10.94
N ARG A 2 -19.03 13.05 -9.69
CA ARG A 2 -18.36 13.60 -8.50
C ARG A 2 -18.39 12.63 -7.30
N GLU A 3 -19.33 11.71 -7.26
CA GLU A 3 -19.56 10.80 -6.12
C GLU A 3 -18.51 9.70 -5.94
N GLN A 4 -17.70 9.39 -6.96
CA GLN A 4 -16.68 8.34 -6.83
C GLN A 4 -15.38 8.82 -6.14
N ASN A 5 -15.10 10.13 -6.18
CA ASN A 5 -13.93 10.70 -5.51
C ASN A 5 -14.16 10.94 -4.00
N GLU A 6 -15.41 11.10 -3.57
CA GLU A 6 -15.72 11.36 -2.16
C GLU A 6 -15.67 10.10 -1.30
N HIS A 7 -16.09 8.96 -1.85
CA HIS A 7 -15.99 7.66 -1.17
C HIS A 7 -14.53 7.21 -0.97
N LEU A 8 -13.64 7.50 -1.93
CA LEU A 8 -12.21 7.18 -1.82
C LEU A 8 -11.53 7.97 -0.70
N LYS A 9 -11.96 9.22 -0.47
CA LYS A 9 -11.48 10.02 0.67
C LYS A 9 -12.05 9.49 1.97
N GLN A 10 -13.38 9.34 2.09
CA GLN A 10 -14.00 9.00 3.37
C GLN A 10 -13.52 7.70 4.01
N ALA A 11 -13.16 6.66 3.24
CA ALA A 11 -12.66 5.40 3.82
C ALA A 11 -11.20 5.47 4.28
N TYR A 12 -10.33 6.17 3.53
CA TYR A 12 -8.91 6.33 3.85
C TYR A 12 -8.65 7.42 4.90
N ASP A 13 -9.45 8.47 4.90
CA ASP A 13 -9.34 9.62 5.80
C ASP A 13 -9.86 9.25 7.20
N PHE A 14 -10.81 8.31 7.34
CA PHE A 14 -11.40 7.99 8.64
C PHE A 14 -10.45 7.26 9.61
N ASP A 15 -9.49 6.46 9.11
CA ASP A 15 -8.47 5.82 9.94
C ASP A 15 -7.30 6.76 10.28
N LEU A 16 -7.10 7.84 9.52
CA LEU A 16 -6.00 8.80 9.74
C LEU A 16 -6.37 9.99 10.64
N LEU A 17 -7.66 10.28 10.83
CA LEU A 17 -8.13 11.58 11.31
C LEU A 17 -8.44 11.70 12.81
N GLU A 18 -8.21 10.69 13.65
CA GLU A 18 -8.56 10.85 15.07
C GLU A 18 -7.63 11.79 15.88
N SER A 19 -6.49 12.30 15.36
CA SER A 19 -5.67 13.24 16.16
C SER A 19 -4.59 14.14 15.51
N VAL A 20 -4.61 14.50 14.22
CA VAL A 20 -3.52 15.34 13.66
C VAL A 20 -4.02 16.51 12.81
N GLN A 21 -3.44 17.70 13.04
CA GLN A 21 -3.60 18.88 12.18
C GLN A 21 -3.33 18.47 10.72
N ILE A 22 -4.32 18.63 9.86
CA ILE A 22 -4.25 18.20 8.46
C ILE A 22 -3.23 19.06 7.70
N ASP A 23 -2.01 18.55 7.56
CA ASP A 23 -1.01 19.08 6.63
C ASP A 23 -1.25 18.49 5.24
N SER A 24 -1.96 19.25 4.40
CA SER A 24 -2.31 18.85 3.04
C SER A 24 -1.10 18.57 2.15
N GLU A 25 0.07 19.16 2.43
CA GLU A 25 1.29 18.95 1.64
C GLU A 25 1.89 17.58 1.95
N ALA A 26 2.04 17.26 3.24
CA ALA A 26 2.48 15.94 3.71
C ALA A 26 1.52 14.82 3.24
N MET A 27 0.20 15.05 3.27
CA MET A 27 -0.77 14.08 2.77
C MET A 27 -0.64 13.81 1.27
N ASN A 28 -0.39 14.84 0.46
CA ASN A 28 -0.18 14.68 -0.98
C ASN A 28 1.11 13.92 -1.29
N GLU A 29 2.18 14.18 -0.54
CA GLU A 29 3.45 13.46 -0.68
C GLU A 29 3.27 11.98 -0.36
N MET A 30 2.58 11.66 0.75
CA MET A 30 2.26 10.28 1.11
C MET A 30 1.41 9.58 0.03
N ALA A 31 0.36 10.24 -0.46
CA ALA A 31 -0.48 9.70 -1.51
C ALA A 31 0.30 9.44 -2.81
N SER A 32 1.19 10.37 -3.20
CA SER A 32 2.03 10.20 -4.37
C SER A 32 3.00 9.03 -4.22
N GLN A 33 3.64 8.89 -3.06
CA GLN A 33 4.59 7.81 -2.82
C GLN A 33 3.89 6.45 -2.81
N ALA A 34 2.71 6.35 -2.17
CA ALA A 34 1.91 5.13 -2.18
C ALA A 34 1.47 4.74 -3.60
N ALA A 35 1.07 5.72 -4.42
CA ALA A 35 0.70 5.47 -5.82
C ALA A 35 1.88 4.96 -6.67
N VAL A 36 3.08 5.52 -6.46
CA VAL A 36 4.31 5.04 -7.11
C VAL A 36 4.59 3.60 -6.72
N PHE A 37 4.59 3.29 -5.42
CA PHE A 37 4.82 1.94 -4.91
C PHE A 37 3.82 0.93 -5.49
N MET A 38 2.51 1.24 -5.47
CA MET A 38 1.49 0.34 -6.03
C MET A 38 1.65 0.15 -7.54
N SER A 39 2.06 1.20 -8.27
CA SER A 39 2.35 1.08 -9.70
C SER A 39 3.55 0.17 -9.98
N GLU A 40 4.60 0.25 -9.18
CA GLU A 40 5.78 -0.61 -9.28
C GLU A 40 5.43 -2.07 -9.00
N MET A 41 4.69 -2.35 -7.93
CA MET A 41 4.22 -3.69 -7.59
C MET A 41 3.31 -4.27 -8.68
N GLY A 42 2.38 -3.47 -9.22
CA GLY A 42 1.54 -3.86 -10.34
C GLY A 42 2.33 -4.17 -11.61
N ARG A 43 3.39 -3.39 -11.91
CA ARG A 43 4.30 -3.66 -13.04
C ARG A 43 5.09 -4.95 -12.84
N ALA A 44 5.62 -5.19 -11.64
CA ALA A 44 6.35 -6.40 -11.30
C ALA A 44 5.48 -7.65 -11.50
N LEU A 45 4.25 -7.61 -10.97
CA LEU A 45 3.26 -8.67 -11.18
C LEU A 45 2.97 -8.89 -12.67
N LYS A 46 2.69 -7.82 -13.41
CA LYS A 46 2.39 -7.91 -14.85
C LYS A 46 3.57 -8.46 -15.66
N ALA A 47 4.80 -8.18 -15.25
CA ALA A 47 6.01 -8.71 -15.86
C ALA A 47 6.32 -10.16 -15.46
N GLY A 48 5.54 -10.76 -14.55
CA GLY A 48 5.76 -12.11 -14.05
C GLY A 48 6.93 -12.23 -13.07
N VAL A 49 7.35 -11.12 -12.46
CA VAL A 49 8.41 -11.10 -11.46
C VAL A 49 7.91 -11.79 -10.20
N LYS A 50 8.74 -12.67 -9.63
CA LYS A 50 8.38 -13.42 -8.42
C LYS A 50 8.28 -12.47 -7.22
N HIS A 51 7.31 -12.70 -6.33
CA HIS A 51 7.10 -11.89 -5.12
C HIS A 51 8.30 -11.92 -4.12
N THR A 52 9.22 -12.87 -4.28
CA THR A 52 10.46 -12.99 -3.49
C THR A 52 11.69 -12.43 -4.21
N ASP A 53 11.50 -11.74 -5.32
CA ASP A 53 12.61 -11.13 -6.06
C ASP A 53 13.18 -9.95 -5.25
N GLU A 54 14.50 -9.76 -5.33
CA GLU A 54 15.19 -8.70 -4.57
C GLU A 54 14.66 -7.31 -4.93
N HIS A 55 14.30 -7.07 -6.18
CA HIS A 55 13.72 -5.79 -6.59
C HIS A 55 12.38 -5.50 -5.89
N VAL A 56 11.57 -6.54 -5.67
CA VAL A 56 10.30 -6.43 -4.95
C VAL A 56 10.55 -6.10 -3.47
N PHE A 57 11.55 -6.75 -2.87
CA PHE A 57 11.94 -6.47 -1.49
C PHE A 57 12.50 -5.05 -1.32
N ASP A 58 13.27 -4.56 -2.29
CA ASP A 58 13.77 -3.19 -2.28
C ASP A 58 12.66 -2.15 -2.41
N ALA A 59 11.63 -2.44 -3.22
CA ALA A 59 10.45 -1.58 -3.32
C ALA A 59 9.70 -1.51 -1.97
N ILE A 60 9.49 -2.66 -1.31
CA ILE A 60 8.87 -2.73 0.02
C ILE A 60 9.72 -1.98 1.05
N ARG A 61 11.03 -2.21 1.08
CA ARG A 61 11.95 -1.54 2.00
C ARG A 61 11.92 -0.03 1.84
N SER A 62 11.95 0.44 0.59
CA SER A 62 11.91 1.88 0.28
C SER A 62 10.59 2.50 0.71
N HIS A 63 9.47 1.81 0.51
CA HIS A 63 8.16 2.25 0.96
C HIS A 63 8.06 2.34 2.48
N LEU A 64 8.53 1.32 3.21
CA LEU A 64 8.54 1.35 4.68
C LEU A 64 9.48 2.42 5.23
N ALA A 65 10.66 2.60 4.62
CA ALA A 65 11.58 3.66 5.01
C ALA A 65 10.95 5.05 4.85
N PHE A 66 10.23 5.27 3.75
CA PHE A 66 9.48 6.52 3.53
C PHE A 66 8.41 6.73 4.60
N LEU A 67 7.55 5.74 4.86
CA LEU A 67 6.50 5.85 5.88
C LEU A 67 7.09 6.13 7.27
N ASN A 68 8.19 5.46 7.61
CA ASN A 68 8.86 5.66 8.89
C ASN A 68 9.51 7.06 9.03
N GLN A 69 9.98 7.64 7.92
CA GLN A 69 10.46 9.03 7.91
C GLN A 69 9.34 10.06 8.13
N GLN A 70 8.12 9.74 7.71
CA GLN A 70 6.92 10.56 7.92
C GLN A 70 6.33 10.40 9.34
N GLY A 71 7.01 9.66 10.24
CA GLY A 71 6.60 9.50 11.63
C GLY A 71 5.73 8.28 11.90
N HIS A 72 5.44 7.45 10.89
CA HIS A 72 4.87 6.13 11.14
C HIS A 72 5.93 5.22 11.79
N SER A 73 5.49 4.21 12.54
CA SER A 73 6.38 3.18 13.09
C SER A 73 5.88 1.82 12.60
N LEU A 74 6.13 1.57 11.32
CA LEU A 74 5.72 0.36 10.61
C LEU A 74 6.90 -0.58 10.44
N SER A 75 6.77 -1.77 11.05
CA SER A 75 7.68 -2.89 10.80
C SER A 75 7.26 -3.70 9.57
N ALA A 76 8.14 -4.59 9.11
CA ALA A 76 7.81 -5.54 8.05
C ALA A 76 6.61 -6.45 8.43
N ALA A 77 6.51 -6.82 9.72
CA ALA A 77 5.40 -7.64 10.22
C ALA A 77 4.08 -6.87 10.23
N ASP A 78 4.10 -5.59 10.61
CA ASP A 78 2.91 -4.73 10.57
C ASP A 78 2.42 -4.55 9.13
N PHE A 79 3.35 -4.38 8.19
CA PHE A 79 3.03 -4.31 6.77
C PHE A 79 2.43 -5.62 6.23
N ALA A 80 2.99 -6.77 6.60
CA ALA A 80 2.42 -8.07 6.24
C ALA A 80 0.98 -8.22 6.79
N LEU A 81 0.74 -7.84 8.05
CA LEU A 81 -0.61 -7.84 8.62
C LEU A 81 -1.57 -6.90 7.88
N GLN A 82 -1.11 -5.70 7.53
CA GLN A 82 -1.91 -4.72 6.77
C GLN A 82 -2.31 -5.27 5.38
N THR A 83 -1.37 -5.89 4.67
CA THR A 83 -1.66 -6.47 3.35
C THR A 83 -2.58 -7.68 3.42
N ARG A 84 -2.56 -8.45 4.53
CA ARG A 84 -3.55 -9.50 4.79
C ARG A 84 -4.94 -8.92 5.03
N PHE A 85 -5.04 -7.84 5.80
CA PHE A 85 -6.31 -7.13 5.99
C PHE A 85 -6.91 -6.67 4.65
N PHE A 86 -6.10 -6.22 3.69
CA PHE A 86 -6.60 -5.85 2.36
C PHE A 86 -7.26 -7.01 1.60
N LEU A 87 -6.93 -8.27 1.91
CA LEU A 87 -7.58 -9.44 1.31
C LEU A 87 -8.94 -9.73 1.94
N GLU A 88 -9.13 -9.34 3.20
CA GLU A 88 -10.36 -9.55 3.96
C GLU A 88 -11.35 -8.40 3.77
N ASP A 89 -10.84 -7.19 3.51
CA ASP A 89 -11.65 -6.02 3.25
C ASP A 89 -12.06 -5.89 1.77
N ASP A 90 -13.36 -5.92 1.54
CA ASP A 90 -14.00 -5.88 0.21
C ASP A 90 -13.63 -4.63 -0.60
N PHE A 91 -13.40 -3.49 0.07
CA PHE A 91 -13.08 -2.23 -0.59
C PHE A 91 -11.62 -2.22 -1.06
N HIS A 92 -10.66 -2.52 -0.17
CA HIS A 92 -9.25 -2.57 -0.51
C HIS A 92 -8.96 -3.68 -1.53
N LEU A 93 -9.58 -4.84 -1.38
CA LEU A 93 -9.46 -5.95 -2.34
C LEU A 93 -9.89 -5.50 -3.74
N ARG A 94 -11.08 -4.92 -3.88
CA ARG A 94 -11.58 -4.45 -5.18
C ARG A 94 -10.74 -3.30 -5.75
N MET A 95 -10.25 -2.41 -4.90
CA MET A 95 -9.37 -1.31 -5.32
C MET A 95 -8.08 -1.85 -5.96
N LEU A 96 -7.40 -2.76 -5.28
CA LEU A 96 -6.13 -3.33 -5.75
C LEU A 96 -6.33 -4.23 -6.98
N GLU A 97 -7.34 -5.10 -6.96
CA GLU A 97 -7.66 -5.98 -8.10
C GLU A 97 -8.13 -5.18 -9.34
N GLY A 98 -8.72 -4.00 -9.13
CA GLY A 98 -9.09 -3.07 -10.19
C GLY A 98 -7.89 -2.36 -10.84
N GLN A 99 -6.78 -2.18 -10.11
CA GLN A 99 -5.55 -1.61 -10.66
C GLN A 99 -4.79 -2.63 -11.52
N GLN A 100 -4.65 -3.86 -11.02
CA GLN A 100 -4.05 -4.97 -11.72
C GLN A 100 -4.59 -6.26 -11.10
N THR A 101 -5.18 -7.13 -11.92
CA THR A 101 -5.68 -8.42 -11.45
C THR A 101 -4.56 -9.23 -10.80
N GLY A 102 -4.80 -9.72 -9.59
CA GLY A 102 -3.87 -10.45 -8.74
C GLY A 102 -3.00 -9.57 -7.83
N LEU A 103 -3.09 -8.24 -7.91
CA LEU A 103 -2.22 -7.33 -7.17
C LEU A 103 -2.37 -7.47 -5.65
N ALA A 104 -3.59 -7.66 -5.15
CA ALA A 104 -3.82 -7.77 -3.72
C ALA A 104 -3.10 -9.00 -3.15
N TYR A 105 -3.25 -10.14 -3.83
CA TYR A 105 -2.62 -11.40 -3.45
C TYR A 105 -1.10 -11.38 -3.64
N TYR A 106 -0.62 -10.74 -4.71
CA TYR A 106 0.81 -10.57 -4.96
C TYR A 106 1.48 -9.74 -3.87
N LEU A 107 0.85 -8.64 -3.48
CA LEU A 107 1.33 -7.76 -2.43
C LEU A 107 1.38 -8.47 -1.08
N ALA A 108 0.32 -9.21 -0.72
CA ALA A 108 0.29 -10.00 0.52
C ALA A 108 1.39 -11.08 0.55
N ALA A 109 1.59 -11.81 -0.56
CA ALA A 109 2.66 -12.80 -0.65
C ALA A 109 4.06 -12.18 -0.57
N ALA A 110 4.26 -11.01 -1.20
CA ALA A 110 5.52 -10.29 -1.14
C ALA A 110 5.82 -9.76 0.27
N ALA A 111 4.82 -9.22 0.95
CA ALA A 111 4.94 -8.70 2.31
C ALA A 111 5.22 -9.83 3.33
N ASP A 112 4.52 -10.96 3.24
CA ASP A 112 4.77 -12.14 4.07
C ASP A 112 6.20 -12.69 3.87
N ALA A 113 6.64 -12.76 2.61
CA ALA A 113 7.99 -13.22 2.28
C ALA A 113 9.07 -12.26 2.79
N TYR A 114 8.86 -10.96 2.64
CA TYR A 114 9.77 -9.93 3.13
C TYR A 114 9.88 -9.94 4.67
N ALA A 115 8.75 -10.08 5.37
CA ALA A 115 8.73 -10.17 6.83
C ALA A 115 9.43 -11.42 7.38
N SER A 116 9.59 -12.45 6.56
CA SER A 116 10.23 -13.72 6.91
C SER A 116 11.67 -13.85 6.39
N SER A 117 12.20 -12.80 5.74
CA SER A 117 13.54 -12.80 5.11
C SER A 117 14.67 -12.35 6.04
#